data_AF-A0A5B9FM69-F1
#
_entry.id   AF-A0A5B9FM69-F1
#
_cell.length_a   1.000
_cell.length_b   1.000
_cell.length_c   1.000
_cell.angle_alpha   90.00
_cell.angle_beta   90.00
_cell.angle_gamma   90.00
#
_symmetry.space_group_name_H-M   'P 1'
#
loop_
_entity.id
_entity.type
_entity.pdbx_description
1 polymer ?
#
loop_
_entity_poly.entity_id
_entity_poly.type
_entity_poly.pdbx_seq_one_letter_code
_entity_poly.pdbx_strand_id
1 'polypeptide(L)'
;MDPTPQIIRIAQRYLTLKKLNPGAIDGIAGKKTYAALDKLNELPKSWKAERKLVGAIQLYEQEQGFDPGPVDGLWGQRTQAAFDQLTYMLLYGQQPEPWRPEDREPVNPNNWPIQTQAALEAFYGIAKPIGNKNLVTFNIPYPMLLAWDTSKEITKITAHIKVKDSAACFK
;
A
#
# COMPACT_ATOMS: atom_id res chain seq x y z
N MET A 1 11.40 16.99 18.47
CA MET A 1 11.67 16.89 17.02
C MET A 1 11.54 18.28 16.47
N ASP A 2 12.55 18.73 15.71
CA ASP A 2 12.50 20.05 15.09
C ASP A 2 11.62 19.96 13.83
N PRO A 3 10.58 20.80 13.69
CA PRO A 3 9.67 20.74 12.55
C PRO A 3 10.43 21.09 11.27
N THR A 4 10.44 20.15 10.32
CA THR A 4 11.08 20.37 9.02
C THR A 4 10.30 21.42 8.21
N PRO A 5 10.92 22.08 7.21
CA PRO A 5 10.22 23.03 6.35
C PRO A 5 8.98 22.44 5.67
N GLN A 6 8.99 21.15 5.34
CA GLN A 6 7.86 20.45 4.72
C GLN A 6 6.66 20.34 5.67
N ILE A 7 6.90 19.97 6.93
CA ILE A 7 5.90 19.92 8.00
C ILE A 7 5.23 21.30 8.14
N ILE A 8 6.03 22.36 8.19
CA ILE A 8 5.54 23.73 8.31
C ILE A 8 4.70 24.14 7.10
N ARG A 9 5.12 23.79 5.87
CA ARG A 9 4.33 24.08 4.65
C ARG A 9 2.97 23.38 4.68
N ILE A 10 2.91 22.13 5.13
CA ILE A 10 1.65 21.38 5.24
C ILE A 10 0.74 22.02 6.29
N ALA A 11 1.27 22.41 7.45
CA ALA A 11 0.51 23.16 8.45
C ALA A 11 0.00 24.53 7.93
N GLN A 12 0.83 25.28 7.20
CA GLN A 12 0.42 26.54 6.55
C GLN A 12 -0.67 26.31 5.49
N ARG A 13 -0.59 25.22 4.71
CA ARG A 13 -1.67 24.84 3.78
C ARG A 13 -2.97 24.59 4.52
N TYR A 14 -2.93 23.81 5.60
CA TYR A 14 -4.10 23.54 6.43
C TYR A 14 -4.74 24.82 7.01
N LEU A 15 -3.93 25.72 7.58
CA LEU A 15 -4.40 27.00 8.09
C LEU A 15 -5.02 27.89 7.01
N THR A 16 -4.52 27.79 5.78
CA THR A 16 -5.09 28.49 4.62
C THR A 16 -6.44 27.89 4.24
N LEU A 17 -6.59 26.56 4.25
CA LEU A 17 -7.87 25.86 4.02
C LEU A 17 -8.92 26.26 5.07
N LYS A 18 -8.51 26.46 6.32
CA LYS A 18 -9.35 26.97 7.41
C LYS A 18 -9.63 28.48 7.35
N LYS A 19 -9.16 29.19 6.33
CA LYS A 19 -9.31 30.65 6.14
C LYS A 19 -8.69 31.48 7.28
N LEU A 20 -7.64 30.97 7.94
CA LEU A 20 -6.99 31.63 9.09
C LEU A 20 -5.80 32.51 8.71
N ASN A 21 -5.43 32.58 7.43
CA ASN A 21 -4.39 33.44 6.86
C ASN A 21 -3.02 33.35 7.57
N PRO A 22 -2.32 32.21 7.48
CA PRO A 22 -1.00 32.04 8.11
C PRO A 22 0.12 32.88 7.48
N GLY A 23 -0.12 33.46 6.30
CA GLY A 23 0.90 34.13 5.50
C GLY A 23 1.29 33.30 4.27
N ALA A 24 2.52 33.47 3.79
CA ALA A 24 3.04 32.67 2.69
C ALA A 24 3.29 31.22 3.12
N ILE A 25 3.09 30.27 2.21
CA ILE A 25 3.41 28.85 2.42
C ILE A 25 4.89 28.64 2.04
N ASP A 26 5.79 29.12 2.90
CA ASP A 26 7.24 29.13 2.69
C ASP A 26 7.96 28.00 3.44
N GLY A 27 7.32 27.45 4.48
CA GLY A 27 7.94 26.49 5.39
C GLY A 27 8.68 27.15 6.57
N ILE A 28 8.41 28.43 6.82
CA ILE A 28 8.96 29.18 7.96
C ILE A 28 7.82 29.50 8.93
N ALA A 29 7.94 29.00 10.16
CA ALA A 29 6.97 29.26 11.21
C ALA A 29 7.20 30.66 11.81
N GLY A 30 6.68 31.69 11.12
CA GLY A 30 6.74 33.09 11.56
C GLY A 30 5.57 33.50 12.48
N LYS A 31 5.58 34.76 12.93
CA LYS A 31 4.54 35.32 13.82
C LYS A 31 3.11 35.16 13.29
N LYS A 32 2.91 35.29 11.98
CA LYS A 32 1.60 35.12 11.34
C LYS A 32 1.10 33.67 11.40
N THR A 33 1.99 32.71 11.17
CA THR A 33 1.69 31.28 11.29
C THR A 33 1.26 30.94 12.73
N TYR A 34 1.99 31.42 13.73
CA TYR A 34 1.62 31.21 15.14
C TYR A 34 0.30 31.88 15.52
N ALA A 35 0.07 33.12 15.07
CA ALA A 35 -1.21 33.79 15.29
C ALA A 35 -2.39 33.08 14.61
N ALA A 36 -2.16 32.40 13.48
CA ALA A 36 -3.16 31.57 12.83
C ALA A 36 -3.41 30.26 13.59
N LEU A 37 -2.36 29.64 14.14
CA LEU A 37 -2.49 28.45 15.00
C LEU A 37 -3.28 28.77 16.29
N ASP A 38 -3.10 29.95 16.88
CA ASP A 38 -3.82 30.37 18.09
C ASP A 38 -5.33 30.59 17.86
N LYS A 39 -5.75 30.70 16.60
CA LYS A 39 -7.18 30.80 16.22
C LYS A 39 -7.85 29.43 16.04
N LEU A 40 -7.10 28.33 16.02
CA LEU A 40 -7.67 26.99 16.01
C LEU A 40 -8.27 26.70 17.40
N ASN A 41 -9.59 26.51 17.45
CA ASN A 41 -10.31 26.28 18.70
C ASN A 41 -10.13 24.85 19.21
N GLU A 42 -9.81 23.92 18.31
CA GLU A 42 -9.56 22.52 18.58
C GLU A 42 -8.24 22.30 19.36
N LEU A 43 -7.33 23.27 19.32
CA LEU A 43 -6.02 23.19 19.97
C LEU A 43 -6.01 23.96 21.30
N PRO A 44 -5.45 23.38 22.38
CA PRO A 44 -5.27 24.09 23.63
C PRO A 44 -4.36 25.31 23.50
N LYS A 45 -4.84 26.47 23.94
CA LYS A 45 -4.08 27.74 23.91
C LYS A 45 -2.81 27.70 24.76
N SER A 46 -2.77 26.85 25.79
CA SER A 46 -1.63 26.66 26.70
C SER A 46 -0.44 25.94 26.05
N TRP A 47 -0.61 25.34 24.88
CA TRP A 47 0.47 24.62 24.20
C TRP A 47 1.53 25.56 23.63
N LYS A 48 2.78 25.09 23.67
CA LYS A 48 3.91 25.74 23.00
C LYS A 48 3.72 25.74 21.49
N ALA A 49 4.41 26.66 20.82
CA ALA A 49 4.36 26.87 19.38
C ALA A 49 4.62 25.60 18.57
N GLU A 50 5.64 24.81 18.91
CA GLU A 50 5.98 23.58 18.20
C GLU A 50 4.89 22.52 18.39
N ARG A 51 4.34 22.42 19.59
CA ARG A 51 3.26 21.48 19.91
C ARG A 51 1.97 21.82 19.16
N LYS A 52 1.67 23.11 18.97
CA LYS A 52 0.53 23.56 18.16
C LYS A 52 0.72 23.22 16.68
N LEU A 53 1.93 23.29 16.14
CA LEU A 53 2.22 22.88 14.76
C LEU A 53 1.90 21.40 14.54
N VAL A 54 2.37 20.54 15.45
CA VAL A 54 2.08 19.09 15.37
C VAL A 54 0.59 18.84 15.52
N GLY A 55 -0.08 19.50 16.47
CA GLY A 55 -1.53 19.38 16.66
C GLY A 55 -2.33 19.81 15.42
N ALA A 56 -1.91 20.86 14.73
CA ALA A 56 -2.57 21.29 13.48
C ALA A 56 -2.43 20.25 12.35
N ILE A 57 -1.30 19.53 12.30
CA ILE A 57 -1.10 18.45 11.33
C ILE A 57 -1.95 17.24 11.69
N GLN A 58 -1.98 16.84 12.96
CA GLN A 58 -2.85 15.76 13.44
C GLN A 58 -4.33 16.06 13.13
N LEU A 59 -4.79 17.31 13.29
CA LEU A 59 -6.14 17.72 12.87
C LEU A 59 -6.32 17.62 11.36
N TYR A 60 -5.34 18.05 10.58
CA TYR A 60 -5.43 17.97 9.12
C TYR A 60 -5.51 16.52 8.65
N GLU A 61 -4.68 15.64 9.20
CA GLU A 61 -4.66 14.20 8.91
C GLU A 61 -6.01 13.57 9.24
N GLN A 62 -6.59 13.86 10.40
CA GLN A 62 -7.94 13.39 10.77
C GLN A 62 -9.02 13.89 9.81
N GLU A 63 -8.95 15.15 9.37
CA GLU A 63 -9.91 15.70 8.39
C GLU A 63 -9.80 15.09 7.00
N GLN A 64 -8.61 14.60 6.62
CA GLN A 64 -8.39 13.86 5.38
C GLN A 64 -8.73 12.37 5.51
N GLY A 65 -9.15 11.91 6.69
CA GLY A 65 -9.51 10.51 6.94
C GLY A 65 -8.34 9.58 7.25
N PHE A 66 -7.15 10.13 7.55
CA PHE A 66 -6.02 9.35 8.07
C PHE A 66 -6.08 9.24 9.59
N ASP A 67 -5.36 8.26 10.15
CA ASP A 67 -5.34 8.00 11.59
C ASP A 67 -3.97 8.33 12.22
N PRO A 68 -3.74 9.60 12.61
CA PRO A 68 -2.54 9.99 13.32
C PRO A 68 -2.55 9.64 14.82
N GLY A 69 -3.66 9.06 15.32
CA GLY A 69 -3.95 8.93 16.74
C GLY A 69 -4.63 10.17 17.35
N PRO A 70 -4.59 10.32 18.68
CA PRO A 70 -5.15 11.47 19.38
C PRO A 70 -4.44 12.78 19.00
N VAL A 71 -5.19 13.88 18.93
CA VAL A 71 -4.61 15.22 18.75
C VAL A 71 -4.00 15.68 20.08
N ASP A 72 -2.75 15.29 20.33
CA ASP A 72 -2.01 15.58 21.56
C ASP A 72 -0.80 16.52 21.33
N GLY A 73 -0.51 16.86 20.06
CA GLY A 73 0.63 17.66 19.64
C GLY A 73 1.99 16.97 19.79
N LEU A 74 2.01 15.64 19.93
CA LEU A 74 3.24 14.84 20.00
C LEU A 74 3.47 14.09 18.69
N TRP A 75 4.71 14.16 18.20
CA TRP A 75 5.08 13.48 16.97
C TRP A 75 5.44 12.03 17.25
N GLY A 76 4.50 11.11 17.00
CA GLY A 76 4.69 9.67 17.16
C GLY A 76 4.77 8.92 15.83
N GLN A 77 4.94 7.59 15.90
CA GLN A 77 4.97 6.73 14.70
C GLN A 77 3.65 6.77 13.91
N ARG A 78 2.50 6.86 14.61
CA ARG A 78 1.18 6.99 13.96
C ARG A 78 1.05 8.30 13.20
N THR A 79 1.44 9.41 13.82
CA THR A 79 1.48 10.73 13.17
C THR A 79 2.44 10.73 11.98
N GLN A 80 3.63 10.13 12.10
CA GLN A 80 4.55 10.01 10.97
C GLN A 80 3.94 9.22 9.80
N ALA A 81 3.30 8.08 10.07
CA ALA A 81 2.66 7.28 9.03
C ALA A 81 1.51 8.04 8.34
N ALA A 82 0.65 8.71 9.12
CA ALA A 82 -0.43 9.54 8.58
C ALA A 82 0.13 10.72 7.76
N PHE A 83 1.23 11.33 8.20
CA PHE A 83 1.89 12.42 7.50
C PHE A 83 2.46 11.98 6.15
N ASP A 84 3.05 10.78 6.09
CA ASP A 84 3.58 10.22 4.85
C ASP A 84 2.44 9.92 3.86
N GLN A 85 1.32 9.36 4.34
CA GLN A 85 0.12 9.13 3.53
C GLN A 85 -0.49 10.44 3.02
N LEU A 86 -0.63 11.44 3.89
CA LEU A 86 -1.14 12.77 3.54
C LEU A 86 -0.24 13.45 2.49
N THR A 87 1.08 13.41 2.69
CA THR A 87 2.06 13.96 1.74
C THR A 87 1.93 13.28 0.38
N TYR A 88 1.83 11.95 0.36
CA TYR A 88 1.66 11.17 -0.86
C TYR A 88 0.35 11.56 -1.58
N MET A 89 -0.76 11.66 -0.85
CA MET A 89 -2.04 12.08 -1.38
C MET A 89 -2.00 13.49 -1.98
N LEU A 90 -1.32 14.43 -1.32
CA LEU A 90 -1.16 15.80 -1.82
C LEU A 90 -0.28 15.90 -3.08
N LEU A 91 0.63 14.95 -3.29
CA LEU A 91 1.55 14.94 -4.43
C LEU A 91 0.96 14.21 -5.65
N TYR A 92 0.29 13.08 -5.42
CA TYR A 92 -0.17 12.19 -6.48
C TYR A 92 -1.69 12.15 -6.66
N GLY A 93 -2.46 12.74 -5.74
CA GLY A 93 -3.93 12.75 -5.79
C GLY A 93 -4.58 11.41 -5.42
N GLN A 94 -3.81 10.43 -4.96
CA GLN A 94 -4.27 9.09 -4.58
C GLN A 94 -3.54 8.63 -3.31
N GLN A 95 -4.15 7.70 -2.55
CA GLN A 95 -3.47 7.09 -1.41
C GLN A 95 -2.35 6.14 -1.88
N PRO A 96 -1.28 5.97 -1.08
CA PRO A 96 -0.24 5.01 -1.40
C PRO A 96 -0.81 3.58 -1.37
N GLU A 97 -0.31 2.75 -2.27
CA GLU A 97 -0.62 1.32 -2.26
C GLU A 97 -0.30 0.69 -0.90
N PRO A 98 -1.14 -0.21 -0.38
CA PRO A 98 -0.84 -0.95 0.83
C PRO A 98 0.51 -1.68 0.71
N TRP A 99 1.36 -1.49 1.72
CA TRP A 99 2.65 -2.18 1.76
C TRP A 99 2.46 -3.71 1.82
N ARG A 100 1.46 -4.18 2.59
CA ARG A 100 1.10 -5.59 2.73
C ARG A 100 0.44 -6.09 1.45
N PRO A 101 1.01 -7.11 0.79
CA PRO A 101 0.38 -7.74 -0.36
C PRO A 101 -1.04 -8.26 -0.07
N GLU A 102 -1.30 -8.73 1.16
CA GLU A 102 -2.59 -9.25 1.59
C GLU A 102 -3.69 -8.18 1.72
N ASP A 103 -3.31 -6.91 1.93
CA ASP A 103 -4.24 -5.78 2.02
C ASP A 103 -4.56 -5.20 0.63
N ARG A 104 -3.84 -5.63 -0.42
CA ARG A 104 -4.12 -5.24 -1.80
C ARG A 104 -5.30 -6.06 -2.32
N GLU A 105 -6.14 -5.43 -3.14
CA GLU A 105 -7.16 -6.18 -3.84
C GLU A 105 -6.50 -7.26 -4.73
N PRO A 106 -6.88 -8.54 -4.61
CA PRO A 106 -6.24 -9.60 -5.36
C PRO A 106 -6.57 -9.43 -6.85
N VAL A 107 -5.55 -9.06 -7.63
CA VAL A 107 -5.67 -9.02 -9.10
C VAL A 107 -5.46 -10.43 -9.64
N ASN A 108 -6.46 -10.97 -10.33
CA ASN A 108 -6.38 -12.27 -11.00
C ASN A 108 -6.34 -12.10 -12.52
N PRO A 109 -5.21 -11.63 -13.10
CA PRO A 109 -5.15 -11.26 -14.52
C PRO A 109 -5.37 -12.45 -15.46
N ASN A 110 -5.04 -13.66 -15.01
CA ASN A 110 -5.21 -14.90 -15.77
C ASN A 110 -6.54 -15.60 -15.48
N ASN A 111 -7.41 -14.99 -14.67
CA ASN A 111 -8.70 -15.52 -14.26
C ASN A 111 -8.63 -16.98 -13.78
N TRP A 112 -7.61 -17.29 -12.96
CA TRP A 112 -7.44 -18.61 -12.36
C TRP A 112 -8.65 -18.98 -11.50
N PRO A 113 -9.07 -20.26 -11.51
CA PRO A 113 -10.22 -20.70 -10.74
C PRO A 113 -9.94 -20.62 -9.23
N ILE A 114 -10.98 -20.34 -8.46
CA ILE A 114 -10.96 -20.48 -7.00
C ILE A 114 -10.75 -21.97 -6.68
N GLN A 115 -10.07 -22.30 -5.57
CA GLN A 115 -9.75 -23.68 -5.15
C GLN A 115 -10.97 -24.46 -4.63
N THR A 116 -12.11 -24.39 -5.32
CA THR A 116 -13.27 -25.25 -5.08
C THR A 116 -13.33 -26.34 -6.14
N GLN A 117 -13.83 -27.53 -5.78
CA GLN A 117 -13.93 -28.66 -6.71
C GLN A 117 -14.69 -28.29 -7.98
N ALA A 118 -15.84 -27.64 -7.85
CA ALA A 118 -16.66 -27.22 -8.98
C ALA A 118 -15.96 -26.21 -9.90
N ALA A 119 -15.23 -25.23 -9.35
CA ALA A 119 -14.49 -24.25 -10.15
C ALA A 119 -13.28 -24.88 -10.86
N LEU A 120 -12.58 -25.79 -10.19
CA LEU A 120 -11.48 -26.55 -10.79
C LEU A 120 -11.97 -27.47 -11.91
N GLU A 121 -13.08 -28.18 -11.72
CA GLU A 121 -13.69 -29.03 -12.74
C GLU A 121 -14.21 -28.22 -13.92
N ALA A 122 -14.79 -27.03 -13.69
CA ALA A 122 -15.22 -26.13 -14.76
C ALA A 122 -14.03 -25.59 -15.56
N PHE A 123 -12.90 -25.30 -14.91
CA PHE A 123 -11.75 -24.68 -15.55
C PHE A 123 -10.79 -25.67 -16.21
N TYR A 124 -10.47 -26.78 -15.55
CA TYR A 124 -9.52 -27.81 -16.00
C TYR A 124 -10.22 -29.05 -16.57
N GLY A 125 -11.50 -29.25 -16.29
CA GLY A 125 -12.23 -30.47 -16.60
C GLY A 125 -12.20 -31.47 -15.45
N ILE A 126 -13.10 -32.45 -15.52
CA ILE A 126 -13.18 -33.55 -14.56
C ILE A 126 -11.96 -34.46 -14.73
N ALA A 127 -11.18 -34.63 -13.66
CA ALA A 127 -10.05 -35.54 -13.65
C ALA A 127 -10.53 -37.00 -13.71
N LYS A 128 -10.04 -37.74 -14.71
CA LYS A 128 -10.26 -39.17 -14.87
C LYS A 128 -8.96 -39.93 -14.59
N PRO A 129 -9.03 -41.18 -14.08
CA PRO A 129 -7.84 -42.01 -13.87
C PRO A 129 -7.05 -42.27 -15.16
N ILE A 130 -7.75 -42.35 -16.30
CA ILE A 130 -7.17 -42.59 -17.62
C ILE A 130 -7.93 -41.74 -18.66
N GLY A 131 -7.23 -41.20 -19.65
CA GLY A 131 -7.85 -40.57 -20.82
C GLY A 131 -8.28 -39.10 -20.63
N ASN A 132 -7.56 -38.33 -19.82
CA ASN A 132 -7.78 -36.89 -19.71
C ASN A 132 -7.38 -36.18 -21.01
N LYS A 133 -8.36 -35.70 -21.77
CA LYS A 133 -8.14 -35.00 -23.06
C LYS A 133 -7.31 -33.72 -22.94
N ASN A 134 -7.29 -33.11 -21.76
CA ASN A 134 -6.64 -31.82 -21.52
C ASN A 134 -5.19 -31.93 -21.03
N LEU A 135 -4.68 -33.15 -20.82
CA LEU A 135 -3.29 -33.40 -20.45
C LEU A 135 -2.43 -33.55 -21.71
N VAL A 136 -1.30 -32.87 -21.73
CA VAL A 136 -0.31 -32.93 -22.80
C VAL A 136 1.06 -33.25 -22.22
N THR A 137 1.75 -34.21 -22.83
CA THR A 137 3.15 -34.51 -22.53
C THR A 137 4.05 -33.68 -23.43
N PHE A 138 5.02 -32.99 -22.85
CA PHE A 138 5.98 -32.16 -23.59
C PHE A 138 7.39 -32.34 -23.03
N ASN A 139 8.37 -31.98 -23.87
CA ASN A 139 9.78 -32.01 -23.48
C ASN A 139 10.11 -30.75 -22.69
N ILE A 140 10.89 -30.92 -21.62
CA ILE A 140 11.45 -29.81 -20.84
C ILE A 140 12.80 -29.38 -21.43
N PRO A 141 13.16 -28.09 -21.34
CA PRO A 141 14.40 -27.57 -21.92
C PRO A 141 15.67 -28.12 -21.25
N TYR A 142 15.58 -28.47 -19.97
CA TYR A 142 16.68 -29.00 -19.18
C TYR A 142 16.28 -30.35 -18.55
N PRO A 143 17.18 -31.35 -18.52
CA PRO A 143 16.90 -32.60 -17.82
C PRO A 143 16.71 -32.34 -16.32
N MET A 144 15.64 -32.90 -15.76
CA MET A 144 15.31 -32.79 -14.34
C MET A 144 15.49 -34.14 -13.64
N LEU A 145 15.85 -34.10 -12.36
CA LEU A 145 15.94 -35.29 -11.51
C LEU A 145 14.67 -35.47 -10.68
N LEU A 146 14.27 -36.71 -10.41
CA LEU A 146 13.20 -36.98 -9.47
C LEU A 146 13.64 -36.63 -8.04
N ALA A 147 12.82 -35.85 -7.33
CA ALA A 147 13.14 -35.40 -5.96
C ALA A 147 13.34 -36.56 -4.96
N TRP A 148 12.68 -37.70 -5.18
CA TRP A 148 12.80 -38.90 -4.33
C TRP A 148 13.79 -39.94 -4.86
N ASP A 149 14.35 -39.74 -6.07
CA ASP A 149 15.33 -40.64 -6.70
C ASP A 149 16.19 -39.86 -7.69
N THR A 150 17.30 -39.30 -7.20
CA THR A 150 18.20 -38.46 -7.99
C THR A 150 19.01 -39.22 -9.03
N SER A 151 18.92 -40.55 -9.06
CA SER A 151 19.54 -41.35 -10.13
C SER A 151 18.77 -41.33 -11.44
N LYS A 152 17.50 -40.88 -11.41
CA LYS A 152 16.61 -40.87 -12.57
C LYS A 152 16.50 -39.48 -13.17
N GLU A 153 16.97 -39.36 -14.40
CA GLU A 153 16.77 -38.20 -15.26
C GLU A 153 15.45 -38.31 -16.03
N ILE A 154 14.72 -37.19 -16.05
CA ILE A 154 13.47 -37.01 -16.78
C ILE A 154 13.67 -35.88 -17.78
N THR A 155 13.21 -36.12 -19.01
CA THR A 155 13.25 -35.15 -20.11
C THR A 155 11.86 -34.77 -20.61
N LYS A 156 10.80 -35.34 -20.01
CA LYS A 156 9.40 -35.13 -20.39
C LYS A 156 8.51 -35.01 -19.17
N ILE A 157 7.56 -34.07 -19.20
CA ILE A 157 6.53 -33.92 -18.17
C ILE A 157 5.15 -33.86 -18.79
N THR A 158 4.14 -34.27 -18.03
CA THR A 158 2.74 -34.19 -18.44
C THR A 158 2.05 -33.13 -17.59
N ALA A 159 1.45 -32.12 -18.23
CA ALA A 159 0.68 -31.08 -17.55
C ALA A 159 -0.60 -30.75 -18.32
N HIS A 160 -1.48 -29.98 -17.68
CA HIS A 160 -2.67 -29.47 -18.35
C HIS A 160 -2.28 -28.47 -19.46
N ILE A 161 -2.99 -28.49 -20.60
CA ILE A 161 -2.69 -27.65 -21.77
C ILE A 161 -2.58 -26.15 -21.43
N LYS A 162 -3.43 -25.64 -20.52
CA LYS A 162 -3.40 -24.24 -20.03
C LYS A 162 -2.18 -23.88 -19.18
N VAL A 163 -1.48 -24.88 -18.60
CA VAL A 163 -0.33 -24.69 -17.70
C VAL A 163 0.99 -25.02 -18.40
N LYS A 164 0.92 -25.70 -19.57
CA LYS A 164 2.07 -26.12 -20.36
C LYS A 164 3.08 -24.99 -20.56
N ASP A 165 2.63 -23.83 -21.01
CA ASP A 165 3.56 -22.74 -21.38
C ASP A 165 4.27 -22.16 -20.15
N SER A 166 3.57 -22.04 -19.01
CA SER A 166 4.19 -21.66 -17.74
C SER A 166 5.21 -22.69 -17.25
N ALA A 167 4.91 -23.99 -17.42
CA ALA A 167 5.80 -25.08 -17.02
C ALA A 167 6.96 -25.32 -18.00
N ALA A 168 6.86 -24.83 -19.25
CA ALA A 168 7.93 -24.88 -20.23
C ALA A 168 8.86 -23.65 -20.13
N CYS A 169 8.38 -22.54 -19.57
CA CYS A 169 9.11 -21.27 -19.47
C CYS A 169 10.03 -21.20 -18.24
N PHE A 170 10.81 -22.24 -17.98
CA PHE A 170 11.99 -22.10 -17.11
C PHE A 170 13.05 -21.32 -17.90
N LYS A 171 12.98 -19.98 -17.81
CA LYS A 171 14.04 -19.07 -18.26
C LYS A 171 15.04 -18.84 -17.15
#